data_AF-A0AAJ4A290-F1
#
_entry.id   AF-A0AAJ4A290-F1
#
_cell.length_a   1.000
_cell.length_b   1.000
_cell.length_c   1.000
_cell.angle_alpha   90.00
_cell.angle_beta   90.00
_cell.angle_gamma   90.00
#
_symmetry.space_group_name_H-M   'P 1'
#
loop_
_entity.id
_entity.type
_entity.pdbx_description
1 polymer ?
#
loop_
_entity_poly.entity_id
_entity_poly.type
_entity_poly.pdbx_seq_one_letter_code
_entity_poly.pdbx_strand_id
1 'polypeptide(L)'
;MSRHKKQLESFIKNLRSENFYNAHEDLEVLWFERRFEDSDEVRLLKGFINASVCFELHKKNRIEASKKVWNNYLKYRDLIEHINSPYVEKYRLIIDEIEKIKKSFIK
;
A
#
# COMPACT_ATOMS: atom_id res chain seq x y z
N MET A 1 -15.79 -4.88 14.82
CA MET A 1 -14.96 -4.75 13.60
C MET A 1 -13.50 -4.94 14.00
N SER A 2 -12.73 -5.80 13.34
CA SER A 2 -11.32 -6.01 13.71
C SER A 2 -10.48 -4.77 13.40
N ARG A 3 -9.36 -4.57 14.14
CA ARG A 3 -8.35 -3.52 13.88
C ARG A 3 -7.96 -3.58 12.40
N HIS A 4 -7.38 -4.69 11.96
CA HIS A 4 -6.96 -4.91 10.57
C HIS A 4 -7.99 -4.45 9.51
N LYS A 5 -9.26 -4.83 9.65
CA LYS A 5 -10.34 -4.43 8.74
C LYS A 5 -10.52 -2.89 8.69
N LYS A 6 -10.48 -2.22 9.84
CA LYS A 6 -10.60 -0.76 9.97
C LYS A 6 -9.42 -0.05 9.29
N GLN A 7 -8.21 -0.50 9.53
CA GLN A 7 -6.99 0.08 8.93
C GLN A 7 -7.00 -0.03 7.40
N LEU A 8 -7.41 -1.17 6.83
CA LEU A 8 -7.55 -1.30 5.37
C LEU A 8 -8.61 -0.36 4.79
N GLU A 9 -9.72 -0.13 5.50
CA GLU A 9 -10.76 0.81 5.05
C GLU A 9 -10.28 2.25 5.11
N SER A 10 -9.59 2.65 6.19
CA SER A 10 -8.96 3.96 6.28
C SER A 10 -7.94 4.18 5.17
N PHE A 11 -7.12 3.17 4.89
CA PHE A 11 -6.13 3.21 3.81
C PHE A 11 -6.76 3.51 2.46
N ILE A 12 -7.80 2.76 2.08
CA ILE A 12 -8.53 2.96 0.81
C ILE A 12 -9.14 4.36 0.76
N LYS A 13 -9.73 4.82 1.87
CA LYS A 13 -10.30 6.18 1.96
C LYS A 13 -9.22 7.24 1.73
N ASN A 14 -8.08 7.12 2.38
CA ASN A 14 -6.99 8.08 2.26
C ASN A 14 -6.32 8.05 0.88
N LEU A 15 -6.19 6.87 0.24
CA LEU A 15 -5.74 6.77 -1.15
C LEU A 15 -6.66 7.56 -2.10
N ARG A 16 -7.98 7.35 -1.99
CA ARG A 16 -8.98 8.03 -2.84
C ARG A 16 -9.04 9.54 -2.64
N SER A 17 -8.68 10.01 -1.45
CA SER A 17 -8.59 11.44 -1.12
C SER A 17 -7.19 12.02 -1.34
N GLU A 18 -6.26 11.28 -1.95
CA GLU A 18 -4.87 11.70 -2.19
C GLU A 18 -4.11 12.12 -0.91
N ASN A 19 -4.53 11.59 0.25
CA ASN A 19 -3.92 11.78 1.55
C ASN A 19 -2.88 10.69 1.79
N PHE A 20 -1.87 10.62 0.92
CA PHE A 20 -0.95 9.49 0.84
C PHE A 20 -0.08 9.30 2.09
N TYR A 21 0.28 10.38 2.76
CA TYR A 21 0.94 10.30 4.08
C TYR A 21 0.08 9.57 5.11
N ASN A 22 -1.20 9.92 5.25
CA ASN A 22 -2.08 9.25 6.20
C ASN A 22 -2.36 7.79 5.79
N ALA A 23 -2.43 7.52 4.48
CA ALA A 23 -2.52 6.15 3.99
C ALA A 23 -1.29 5.32 4.43
N HIS A 24 -0.08 5.86 4.32
CA HIS A 24 1.12 5.21 4.87
C HIS A 24 0.94 4.84 6.36
N GLU A 25 0.54 5.80 7.20
CA GLU A 25 0.35 5.58 8.65
C GLU A 25 -0.70 4.49 8.95
N ASP A 26 -1.80 4.45 8.19
CA ASP A 26 -2.90 3.49 8.39
C ASP A 26 -2.42 2.03 8.29
N LEU A 27 -1.46 1.74 7.40
CA LEU A 27 -0.93 0.37 7.24
C LEU A 27 0.36 0.15 8.01
N GLU A 28 1.15 1.18 8.29
CA GLU A 28 2.37 1.03 9.07
C GLU A 28 2.09 0.45 10.45
N VAL A 29 0.99 0.82 11.09
CA VAL A 29 0.59 0.23 12.39
C VAL A 29 0.32 -1.28 12.33
N LEU A 30 -0.08 -1.82 11.18
CA LEU A 30 -0.28 -3.26 11.00
C LEU A 30 1.02 -3.96 10.63
N TRP A 31 1.82 -3.33 9.77
CA TRP A 31 3.08 -3.89 9.29
C TRP A 31 4.17 -3.86 10.35
N PHE A 32 4.29 -2.77 11.12
CA PHE A 32 5.42 -2.55 12.03
C PHE A 32 5.50 -3.61 13.12
N GLU A 33 4.37 -3.98 13.73
CA GLU A 33 4.29 -5.04 14.75
C GLU A 33 4.75 -6.40 14.20
N ARG A 34 4.59 -6.63 12.89
CA ARG A 34 4.82 -7.89 12.18
C ARG A 34 6.07 -7.89 11.30
N ARG A 35 6.84 -6.80 11.29
CA ARG A 35 7.85 -6.50 10.23
C ARG A 35 9.00 -7.49 10.11
N PHE A 36 9.18 -8.36 11.10
CA PHE A 36 10.21 -9.40 11.12
C PHE A 36 9.66 -10.80 10.79
N GLU A 37 8.33 -10.94 10.61
CA GLU A 37 7.72 -12.19 10.19
C GLU A 37 8.14 -12.55 8.76
N ASP A 38 8.45 -13.82 8.53
CA ASP A 38 8.58 -14.38 7.19
C ASP A 38 7.19 -14.66 6.61
N SER A 39 6.51 -13.60 6.17
CA SER A 39 5.13 -13.65 5.70
C SER A 39 4.93 -12.85 4.43
N ASP A 40 4.33 -13.48 3.43
CA ASP A 40 3.95 -12.83 2.17
C ASP A 40 2.88 -11.75 2.38
N GLU A 41 2.00 -11.92 3.36
CA GLU A 41 1.04 -10.88 3.74
C GLU A 41 1.74 -9.64 4.31
N VAL A 42 2.75 -9.83 5.17
CA VAL A 42 3.54 -8.72 5.72
C VAL A 42 4.33 -8.01 4.63
N ARG A 43 4.91 -8.75 3.68
CA ARG A 43 5.58 -8.19 2.50
C ARG A 43 4.61 -7.44 1.60
N LEU A 44 3.41 -7.95 1.40
CA LEU A 44 2.36 -7.28 0.63
C LEU A 44 1.93 -5.96 1.28
N LEU A 45 1.70 -5.95 2.61
CA LEU A 45 1.41 -4.72 3.35
C LEU A 45 2.52 -3.68 3.17
N LYS A 46 3.79 -4.11 3.25
CA LYS A 46 4.94 -3.25 2.93
C LYS A 46 4.89 -2.73 1.50
N GLY A 47 4.44 -3.52 0.54
CA GLY A 47 4.18 -3.09 -0.83
C GLY A 47 3.19 -1.92 -0.90
N PHE A 48 2.05 -2.03 -0.22
CA PHE A 48 1.02 -0.98 -0.20
C PHE A 48 1.51 0.31 0.47
N ILE A 49 2.26 0.19 1.56
CA ILE A 49 2.94 1.33 2.22
C ILE A 49 3.90 2.02 1.23
N ASN A 50 4.69 1.25 0.48
CA ASN A 50 5.56 1.83 -0.55
C ASN A 50 4.77 2.53 -1.66
N ALA A 51 3.63 1.99 -2.09
CA ALA A 51 2.80 2.66 -3.10
C ALA A 51 2.32 4.04 -2.62
N SER A 52 1.82 4.16 -1.37
CA SER A 52 1.41 5.48 -0.86
C SER A 52 2.61 6.43 -0.70
N VAL A 53 3.75 5.95 -0.22
CA VAL A 53 4.99 6.77 -0.15
C VAL A 53 5.45 7.22 -1.54
N CYS A 54 5.34 6.38 -2.57
CA CYS A 54 5.64 6.74 -3.95
C CYS A 54 4.79 7.93 -4.41
N PHE A 55 3.48 7.89 -4.14
CA PHE A 55 2.56 8.97 -4.50
C PHE A 55 2.83 10.26 -3.72
N GLU A 56 3.09 10.17 -2.42
CA GLU A 56 3.46 11.32 -1.59
C GLU A 56 4.76 12.00 -2.06
N LEU A 57 5.78 11.20 -2.41
CA LEU A 57 7.03 11.70 -2.96
C LEU A 57 6.82 12.37 -4.31
N HIS A 58 5.98 11.79 -5.17
CA HIS A 58 5.64 12.39 -6.46
C HIS A 58 4.93 13.74 -6.26
N LYS A 59 3.93 13.80 -5.38
CA LYS A 59 3.21 15.03 -5.00
C LYS A 59 4.16 16.13 -4.50
N LYS A 60 5.30 15.75 -3.90
CA LYS A 60 6.37 16.65 -3.42
C LYS A 60 7.46 16.93 -4.47
N ASN A 61 7.25 16.60 -5.74
CA ASN A 61 8.22 16.73 -6.84
C ASN A 61 9.55 15.96 -6.61
N ARG A 62 9.55 14.91 -5.78
CA ARG A 62 10.73 14.05 -5.52
C ARG A 62 10.72 12.83 -6.44
N ILE A 63 10.82 13.07 -7.74
CA ILE A 63 10.56 12.07 -8.80
C ILE A 63 11.45 10.83 -8.71
N GLU A 64 12.77 11.01 -8.53
CA GLU A 64 13.70 9.86 -8.50
C GLU A 64 13.52 8.98 -7.26
N ALA A 65 13.21 9.58 -6.10
CA ALA A 65 12.87 8.82 -4.90
C ALA A 65 11.53 8.08 -5.08
N SER A 66 10.53 8.74 -5.67
CA SER A 66 9.23 8.15 -5.98
C SER A 66 9.37 6.89 -6.86
N LYS A 67 10.17 6.95 -7.93
CA LYS A 67 10.44 5.79 -8.81
C LYS A 67 11.09 4.62 -8.06
N LYS A 68 12.08 4.89 -7.19
CA LYS A 68 12.74 3.84 -6.40
C LYS A 68 11.75 3.11 -5.50
N VAL A 69 10.88 3.86 -4.82
CA VAL A 69 9.87 3.30 -3.93
C VAL A 69 8.79 2.53 -4.71
N TRP A 70 8.42 2.98 -5.91
CA TRP A 70 7.49 2.25 -6.78
C TRP A 70 7.98 0.83 -7.11
N ASN A 71 9.27 0.67 -7.39
CA ASN A 71 9.84 -0.65 -7.67
C ASN A 71 9.71 -1.62 -6.48
N ASN A 72 9.73 -1.10 -5.24
CA ASN A 72 9.47 -1.92 -4.06
C ASN A 72 8.01 -2.39 -4.00
N TYR A 73 7.04 -1.54 -4.38
CA TYR A 73 5.64 -1.97 -4.50
C TYR A 73 5.50 -3.09 -5.54
N LEU A 74 6.07 -2.92 -6.73
CA LEU A 74 6.00 -3.92 -7.81
C LEU A 74 6.57 -5.28 -7.37
N LYS A 75 7.67 -5.27 -6.60
CA LYS A 75 8.28 -6.49 -6.06
C LYS A 75 7.32 -7.31 -5.19
N TYR A 76 6.43 -6.66 -4.44
CA TYR A 76 5.59 -7.33 -3.44
C TYR A 76 4.13 -7.50 -3.83
N ARG A 77 3.61 -6.73 -4.81
CA ARG A 77 2.18 -6.76 -5.15
C ARG A 77 1.71 -8.16 -5.58
N ASP A 78 2.55 -8.89 -6.31
CA ASP A 78 2.20 -10.19 -6.89
C ASP A 78 2.15 -11.31 -5.83
N LEU A 79 2.62 -11.05 -4.61
CA LEU A 79 2.51 -11.98 -3.48
C LEU A 79 1.06 -12.22 -3.05
N ILE A 80 0.10 -11.41 -3.51
CA ILE A 80 -1.33 -11.63 -3.25
C ILE A 80 -1.81 -13.03 -3.66
N GLU A 81 -1.19 -13.61 -4.69
CA GLU A 81 -1.52 -14.95 -5.21
C GLU A 81 -1.13 -16.09 -4.25
N HIS A 82 -0.30 -15.81 -3.24
CA HIS A 82 0.20 -16.80 -2.28
C HIS A 82 -0.37 -16.61 -0.87
N ILE A 83 -1.27 -15.64 -0.67
CA ILE A 83 -1.82 -15.32 0.64
C ILE A 83 -3.14 -16.05 0.88
N ASN A 84 -3.21 -16.77 2.00
CA ASN A 84 -4.47 -17.24 2.57
C ASN A 84 -4.88 -16.34 3.74
N SER A 85 -5.69 -15.32 3.47
CA SER A 85 -6.14 -14.32 4.45
C SER A 85 -7.62 -13.98 4.25
N PRO A 86 -8.38 -13.71 5.33
CA PRO A 86 -9.76 -13.23 5.19
C PRO A 86 -9.86 -11.84 4.54
N TYR A 87 -8.73 -11.17 4.27
CA TYR A 87 -8.66 -9.83 3.71
C TYR A 87 -8.25 -9.78 2.22
N VAL A 88 -8.08 -10.92 1.55
CA VAL A 88 -7.62 -11.01 0.15
C VAL A 88 -8.43 -10.11 -0.80
N GLU A 89 -9.76 -10.11 -0.70
CA GLU A 89 -10.61 -9.27 -1.55
C GLU A 89 -10.37 -7.77 -1.33
N LYS A 90 -10.03 -7.36 -0.11
CA LYS A 90 -9.65 -5.96 0.17
C LYS A 90 -8.28 -5.63 -0.38
N TYR A 91 -7.34 -6.57 -0.32
CA TYR A 91 -6.01 -6.37 -0.90
C TYR A 91 -6.09 -6.22 -2.42
N ARG A 92 -6.93 -7.01 -3.10
CA ARG A 92 -7.20 -6.85 -4.54
C ARG A 92 -7.78 -5.47 -4.86
N LEU A 93 -8.78 -5.03 -4.09
CA LEU A 93 -9.31 -3.67 -4.22
C LEU A 93 -8.23 -2.60 -4.03
N ILE A 94 -7.34 -2.77 -3.04
CA ILE A 94 -6.23 -1.84 -2.82
C ILE A 94 -5.30 -1.76 -4.05
N ILE A 95 -4.95 -2.91 -4.63
CA ILE A 95 -4.15 -2.97 -5.87
C ILE A 95 -4.85 -2.19 -6.98
N ASP A 96 -6.14 -2.42 -7.20
CA ASP A 96 -6.91 -1.71 -8.23
C ASP A 96 -6.91 -0.18 -8.01
N GLU A 97 -7.08 0.28 -6.77
CA GLU A 97 -7.05 1.71 -6.44
C GLU A 97 -5.64 2.30 -6.67
N ILE A 98 -4.58 1.59 -6.28
CA ILE A 98 -3.19 1.99 -6.52
C ILE A 98 -2.92 2.13 -8.03
N GLU A 99 -3.35 1.16 -8.84
CA GLU A 99 -3.14 1.19 -10.30
C GLU A 99 -3.95 2.32 -10.97
N LYS A 100 -5.17 2.60 -10.50
CA LYS A 100 -5.96 3.76 -10.95
C LYS A 100 -5.24 5.08 -10.66
N ILE A 101 -4.78 5.25 -9.41
CA ILE A 101 -4.05 6.46 -8.99
C ILE A 101 -2.74 6.59 -9.77
N LYS A 102 -2.00 5.50 -9.95
CA LYS A 102 -0.75 5.52 -10.72
C LYS A 102 -0.98 6.03 -12.14
N LYS A 103 -2.05 5.60 -12.81
CA LYS A 103 -2.40 6.04 -14.17
C LYS A 103 -2.84 7.52 -14.24
N SER A 104 -3.57 8.01 -13.25
CA SER A 104 -4.07 9.40 -13.24
C SER A 104 -3.03 10.41 -12.74
N PHE A 105 -2.23 10.03 -11.75
CA PHE A 105 -1.41 10.93 -10.94
C PHE A 105 0.06 10.97 -11.37
N ILE A 106 0.58 9.86 -11.93
CA ILE A 106 1.97 9.75 -12.36
C ILE A 106 1.98 9.27 -13.81
N LYS A 107 2.00 10.23 -14.75
CA LYS A 107 2.09 9.94 -16.20
C LYS A 107 3.44 9.35 -16.57
#